data_AF-A0A838L3V3-F1
#
_entry.id   AF-A0A838L3V3-F1
#
_cell.length_a   1.000
_cell.length_b   1.000
_cell.length_c   1.000
_cell.angle_alpha   90.00
_cell.angle_beta   90.00
_cell.angle_gamma   90.00
#
_symmetry.space_group_name_H-M   'P 1'
#
loop_
_entity.id
_entity.type
_entity.pdbx_description
1 polymer ?
#
loop_
_entity_poly.entity_id
_entity_poly.type
_entity_poly.pdbx_seq_one_letter_code
_entity_poly.pdbx_strand_id
1 'polypeptide(L)' 'MIAIGCLLLVILPIAGFMLGLFVSGISIAIGLAVAGFVIAAAVCCVTGYALAKAGRRA' A
#
# COMPACT_ATOMS: atom_id res chain seq x y z
N MET A 1 9.18 -3.38 12.28
CA MET A 1 7.73 -3.30 12.05
C MET A 1 7.40 -2.28 10.96
N ILE A 2 7.87 -1.02 11.09
CA ILE A 2 7.75 0.03 10.05
C ILE A 2 8.26 -0.43 8.68
N ALA A 3 9.39 -1.16 8.63
CA ALA A 3 9.99 -1.61 7.38
C ALA A 3 9.06 -2.50 6.53
N ILE A 4 8.20 -3.30 7.16
CA ILE A 4 7.28 -4.20 6.45
C ILE A 4 6.15 -3.40 5.80
N GLY A 5 5.63 -2.37 6.49
CA GLY A 5 4.62 -1.45 5.92
C GLY A 5 5.18 -0.63 4.76
N CYS A 6 6.42 -0.14 4.88
CA CYS A 6 7.10 0.56 3.79
C CYS A 6 7.41 -0.36 2.59
N LEU A 7 7.71 -1.64 2.82
CA LEU A 7 7.87 -2.62 1.74
C LEU A 7 6.53 -2.89 1.02
N LEU A 8 5.44 -3.00 1.79
CA LEU A 8 4.08 -3.19 1.26
C LEU A 8 3.63 -2.00 0.40
N LEU A 9 4.01 -0.78 0.79
CA LEU A 9 3.80 0.47 0.04
C LEU A 9 4.39 0.47 -1.36
N VAL A 10 5.44 -0.31 -1.60
CA VAL A 10 6.10 -0.40 -2.91
C VAL A 10 5.60 -1.62 -3.70
N ILE A 11 5.45 -2.77 -3.03
CA ILE A 11 5.10 -4.02 -3.71
C ILE A 11 3.64 -4.04 -4.19
N LEU A 12 2.70 -3.53 -3.41
CA LEU A 12 1.27 -3.58 -3.74
C LEU A 12 0.88 -2.73 -4.97
N PRO A 13 1.36 -1.48 -5.13
CA PRO A 13 1.13 -0.72 -6.36
C PRO A 13 1.77 -1.35 -7.58
N ILE A 14 2.99 -1.90 -7.46
CA ILE A 14 3.69 -2.55 -8.58
C ILE A 14 2.95 -3.81 -9.01
N ALA A 15 2.50 -4.63 -8.05
CA ALA A 15 1.68 -5.81 -8.32
C ALA A 15 0.34 -5.43 -8.98
N GLY A 16 -0.34 -4.38 -8.48
CA GLY A 16 -1.57 -3.87 -9.07
C GLY A 16 -1.39 -3.35 -10.50
N PHE A 17 -0.29 -2.65 -10.75
CA PHE A 17 0.07 -2.15 -12.08
C PHE A 17 0.34 -3.29 -13.07
N MET A 18 1.15 -4.28 -12.67
CA MET A 18 1.46 -5.45 -13.50
C MET A 18 0.21 -6.28 -13.83
N LEU A 19 -0.66 -6.51 -12.85
CA LEU A 19 -1.92 -7.22 -13.05
C LEU A 19 -2.87 -6.44 -13.98
N GLY A 20 -2.97 -5.13 -13.81
CA GLY A 20 -3.82 -4.30 -14.67
C GLY A 20 -3.30 -4.20 -16.11
N LEU A 21 -1.98 -4.16 -16.31
CA LEU A 21 -1.37 -4.22 -17.64
C LEU A 21 -1.69 -5.55 -18.33
N PHE A 22 -1.60 -6.66 -17.60
CA PHE A 22 -1.86 -7.99 -18.13
C PHE A 22 -3.34 -8.19 -18.56
N VAL A 23 -4.29 -7.59 -17.83
CA VAL A 23 -5.73 -7.83 -18.03
C VAL A 23 -6.39 -6.88 -19.02
N SER A 24 -6.02 -5.60 -19.05
CA SER A 24 -6.84 -4.60 -19.78
C SER A 24 -6.06 -3.39 -20.31
N GLY A 25 -4.74 -3.44 -20.29
CA GLY A 25 -3.88 -2.37 -20.82
C GLY A 25 -3.69 -1.18 -19.87
N ILE A 26 -3.01 -0.15 -20.38
CA ILE A 26 -2.43 0.94 -19.57
C ILE A 26 -3.46 1.69 -18.70
N SER A 27 -4.66 1.94 -19.21
CA SER A 27 -5.67 2.74 -18.51
C SER A 27 -6.14 2.07 -17.22
N ILE A 28 -6.36 0.75 -17.25
CA ILE A 28 -6.77 -0.03 -16.07
C ILE A 28 -5.57 -0.26 -15.14
N ALA A 29 -4.36 -0.43 -15.69
CA ALA A 29 -3.14 -0.56 -14.91
C ALA A 29 -2.89 0.64 -14.00
N ILE A 30 -3.06 1.87 -14.51
CA ILE A 30 -2.89 3.09 -13.72
C ILE A 30 -3.93 3.14 -12.59
N GLY A 31 -5.19 2.79 -12.88
CA GLY A 31 -6.26 2.73 -11.89
C GLY A 31 -5.96 1.74 -10.74
N LEU A 32 -5.51 0.54 -11.08
CA LEU A 32 -5.14 -0.49 -10.09
C LEU A 32 -3.88 -0.13 -9.31
N ALA A 33 -2.91 0.53 -9.92
CA ALA A 33 -1.71 1.00 -9.24
C ALA A 33 -2.06 2.06 -8.18
N VAL A 34 -2.91 3.02 -8.53
CA VAL A 34 -3.38 4.06 -7.60
C VAL A 34 -4.20 3.45 -6.47
N ALA A 35 -5.12 2.53 -6.78
CA ALA A 35 -5.88 1.80 -5.76
C ALA A 35 -4.97 1.02 -4.81
N GLY A 36 -3.97 0.30 -5.34
CA GLY A 36 -2.97 -0.42 -4.55
C GLY A 36 -2.15 0.50 -3.65
N PHE A 37 -1.76 1.69 -4.13
CA PHE A 37 -1.06 2.68 -3.32
C PHE A 37 -1.91 3.23 -2.19
N VAL A 38 -3.18 3.57 -2.44
CA VAL A 38 -4.10 4.08 -1.42
C VAL A 38 -4.31 3.05 -0.30
N ILE A 39 -4.48 1.77 -0.65
CA ILE A 39 -4.63 0.68 0.32
C ILE A 39 -3.36 0.54 1.17
N ALA A 40 -2.18 0.54 0.53
CA ALA A 40 -0.92 0.40 1.25
C ALA A 40 -0.64 1.59 2.17
N ALA A 41 -0.96 2.81 1.73
CA ALA A 41 -0.88 4.01 2.56
C ALA A 41 -1.82 3.94 3.78
N ALA A 42 -3.06 3.49 3.59
CA ALA A 42 -4.01 3.30 4.68
C ALA A 42 -3.49 2.31 5.73
N VAL A 43 -2.96 1.16 5.30
CA VAL A 43 -2.36 0.15 6.20
C VAL A 43 -1.16 0.73 6.95
N CYS A 44 -0.31 1.51 6.27
CA CYS A 44 0.84 2.15 6.90
C CYS A 44 0.42 3.16 7.98
N CYS A 45 -0.60 3.98 7.71
CA CYS A 45 -1.18 4.91 8.69
C CYS A 45 -1.79 4.20 9.89
N VAL A 46 -2.56 3.13 9.68
CA VAL A 46 -3.17 2.34 10.77
C VAL A 46 -2.09 1.71 11.65
N THR A 47 -1.04 1.16 11.03
CA THR A 47 0.10 0.57 11.76
C THR A 47 0.85 1.61 12.58
N GLY A 48 1.14 2.78 12.00
CA GLY A 48 1.77 3.90 12.69
C GLY A 48 0.92 4.43 13.85
N TYR A 49 -0.40 4.53 13.65
CA TYR A 49 -1.33 4.95 14.70
C TYR A 49 -1.39 3.94 15.85
N ALA A 50 -1.41 2.63 15.56
CA ALA A 50 -1.39 1.58 16.58
C ALA A 50 -0.09 1.63 17.42
N LEU A 51 1.06 1.84 16.77
CA LEU A 51 2.35 2.03 17.44
C LEU A 51 2.40 3.31 18.28
N ALA A 52 1.92 4.43 17.76
CA ALA A 52 1.85 5.68 18.50
C ALA A 52 0.93 5.55 19.73
N LYS A 53 -0.20 4.83 19.59
CA LYS A 53 -1.11 4.54 20.70
C LYS A 53 -0.48 3.61 21.74
N ALA A 54 0.31 2.61 21.32
CA ALA A 54 1.05 1.74 22.22
C ALA A 54 2.17 2.49 22.96
N GLY A 55 2.92 3.34 22.26
CA GLY A 55 4.01 4.14 22.85
C GLY A 55 3.52 5.23 23.81
N ARG A 56 2.32 5.80 23.60
CA ARG A 56 1.71 6.73 24.58
C ARG A 56 1.15 6.05 25.83
N ARG A 57 1.14 4.72 25.86
CA ARG A 57 0.67 3.91 27.00
C ARG A 57 1.83 3.26 27.77
N ALA A 58 3.06 3.48 27.32
CA ALA A 58 4.29 3.05 27.97
C ALA A 58 4.85 4.16 28.87
#